data_AF-V5I708-F1
#
_entry.id   AF-V5I708-F1
#
_cell.length_a   1.000
_cell.length_b   1.000
_cell.length_c   1.000
_cell.angle_alpha   90.00
_cell.angle_beta   90.00
_cell.angle_gamma   90.00
#
_symmetry.space_group_name_H-M   'P 1'
#
loop_
_entity.id
_entity.type
_entity.pdbx_description
1 polymer ?
#
loop_
_entity_poly.entity_id
_entity_poly.type
_entity_poly.pdbx_seq_one_letter_code
_entity_poly.pdbx_strand_id
1 'polypeptide(L)'
;MEATSMDDRKRYNGMEKYLQRVSGTYVSVPKHVNTKNNRILKKVLEILIQKMKNTDTRFNQLYQKLFFGGSYYDGLKVGTPDEYDIDLLLQFPSTHGIEIRTGKVPGYVNLYLKNIT
;
A
#
# COMPACT_ATOMS: atom_id res chain seq x y z
N MET A 1 -18.59 21.03 -14.08
CA MET A 1 -19.29 19.82 -13.58
C MET A 1 -20.69 19.88 -14.14
N GLU A 2 -21.01 18.98 -15.06
CA GLU A 2 -22.33 18.91 -15.69
C GLU A 2 -23.33 18.33 -14.68
N ALA A 3 -24.43 19.03 -14.43
CA ALA A 3 -25.42 18.61 -13.45
C ALA A 3 -26.22 17.42 -13.99
N THR A 4 -26.08 16.25 -13.36
CA THR A 4 -26.83 15.04 -13.70
C THR A 4 -28.35 15.30 -13.61
N SER A 5 -29.08 14.97 -14.68
CA SER A 5 -30.52 15.24 -14.80
C SER A 5 -31.33 14.50 -13.71
N MET A 6 -32.51 15.01 -13.36
CA MET A 6 -33.38 14.35 -12.36
C MET A 6 -33.82 12.94 -12.81
N ASP A 7 -33.91 12.71 -14.12
CA ASP A 7 -34.28 11.42 -14.69
C ASP A 7 -33.14 10.39 -14.55
N ASP A 8 -31.90 10.84 -14.80
CA ASP A 8 -30.69 10.03 -14.57
C ASP A 8 -30.58 9.61 -13.10
N ARG A 9 -30.85 10.51 -12.14
CA ARG A 9 -30.80 10.18 -10.70
C ARG A 9 -31.81 9.11 -10.31
N LYS A 10 -33.04 9.18 -10.84
CA LYS A 10 -34.06 8.14 -10.58
C LYS A 10 -33.61 6.79 -11.13
N ARG A 11 -33.04 6.77 -12.33
CA ARG A 11 -32.51 5.56 -12.96
C ARG A 11 -31.35 4.95 -12.16
N TYR A 12 -30.36 5.74 -11.77
CA TYR A 12 -29.23 5.26 -10.96
C TYR A 12 -29.66 4.75 -9.58
N ASN A 13 -30.60 5.44 -8.92
CA ASN A 13 -31.16 4.98 -7.64
C ASN A 13 -31.87 3.62 -7.76
N GLY A 14 -32.56 3.37 -8.89
CA GLY A 14 -33.17 2.06 -9.15
C GLY A 14 -32.15 0.93 -9.37
N MET A 15 -30.98 1.26 -9.91
CA MET A 15 -29.90 0.31 -10.18
C MET A 15 -29.00 0.03 -8.98
N GLU A 16 -28.92 0.96 -8.02
CA GLU A 16 -28.00 0.93 -6.88
C GLU A 16 -27.98 -0.43 -6.17
N LYS A 17 -29.15 -0.97 -5.83
CA LYS A 17 -29.27 -2.27 -5.15
C LYS A 17 -28.66 -3.43 -5.96
N TYR A 18 -28.80 -3.39 -7.28
CA TYR A 18 -28.25 -4.41 -8.16
C TYR A 18 -26.74 -4.25 -8.31
N LEU A 19 -26.25 -3.01 -8.44
CA LEU A 19 -24.82 -2.71 -8.52
C LEU A 19 -24.10 -3.10 -7.23
N GLN A 20 -24.67 -2.78 -6.06
CA GLN A 20 -24.13 -3.21 -4.76
C GLN A 20 -24.07 -4.74 -4.65
N ARG A 21 -25.12 -5.43 -5.11
CA ARG A 21 -25.15 -6.90 -5.10
C ARG A 21 -24.07 -7.49 -6.01
N VAL A 22 -23.95 -6.99 -7.24
CA VAL A 22 -22.92 -7.45 -8.19
C VAL A 22 -21.52 -7.18 -7.65
N SER A 23 -21.29 -5.96 -7.15
CA SER A 23 -20.02 -5.55 -6.54
C SER A 23 -19.64 -6.49 -5.39
N GLY A 24 -20.54 -6.67 -4.42
CA GLY A 24 -20.27 -7.52 -3.25
C GLY A 24 -20.13 -9.02 -3.55
N THR A 25 -20.72 -9.51 -4.64
CA THR A 25 -20.72 -10.94 -4.98
C THR A 25 -19.55 -11.33 -5.89
N TYR A 26 -19.19 -10.48 -6.85
CA TYR A 26 -18.26 -10.84 -7.92
C TYR A 26 -17.02 -9.95 -8.01
N VAL A 27 -17.05 -8.74 -7.44
CA VAL A 27 -15.97 -7.76 -7.59
C VAL A 27 -15.15 -7.64 -6.32
N SER A 28 -15.80 -7.45 -5.18
CA SER A 28 -15.15 -7.24 -3.89
C SER A 28 -14.53 -8.53 -3.34
N VAL A 29 -13.35 -8.39 -2.74
CA VAL A 29 -12.75 -9.49 -1.98
C VAL A 29 -13.56 -9.74 -0.70
N PRO A 30 -13.97 -10.99 -0.39
CA PRO A 30 -14.73 -11.26 0.83
C PRO A 30 -13.96 -10.89 2.11
N LYS A 31 -14.63 -10.21 3.05
CA LYS A 31 -14.03 -9.71 4.30
C LYS A 31 -13.30 -10.78 5.13
N HIS A 32 -13.82 -12.01 5.14
CA HIS A 32 -13.21 -13.13 5.86
C HIS A 32 -11.88 -13.57 5.22
N VAL A 33 -11.78 -13.52 3.88
CA VAL A 33 -10.52 -13.76 3.15
C VAL A 33 -9.51 -12.68 3.50
N ASN A 34 -9.92 -11.40 3.47
CA ASN A 34 -9.03 -10.28 3.80
C ASN A 34 -8.46 -10.41 5.22
N THR A 35 -9.32 -10.70 6.19
CA THR A 35 -8.92 -10.90 7.59
C THR A 35 -7.93 -12.04 7.74
N LYS A 36 -8.21 -13.18 7.11
CA LYS A 36 -7.34 -14.36 7.16
C LYS A 36 -5.97 -14.06 6.56
N ASN A 37 -5.93 -13.48 5.36
CA ASN A 37 -4.69 -13.24 4.67
C ASN A 37 -3.84 -12.18 5.36
N ASN A 38 -4.46 -11.11 5.89
CA ASN A 38 -3.76 -10.09 6.69
C ASN A 38 -3.09 -10.68 7.93
N ARG A 39 -3.73 -11.65 8.58
CA ARG A 39 -3.13 -12.36 9.71
C ARG A 39 -1.91 -13.18 9.29
N ILE A 40 -1.97 -13.84 8.13
CA ILE A 40 -0.85 -14.61 7.58
C ILE A 40 0.29 -13.68 7.20
N LEU A 41 0.01 -12.62 6.44
CA LEU A 41 0.98 -11.62 6.01
C LEU A 41 1.75 -11.04 7.20
N LYS A 42 1.05 -10.59 8.25
CA LYS A 42 1.68 -10.02 9.44
C LYS A 42 2.68 -10.97 10.09
N LYS A 43 2.32 -12.26 10.22
CA LYS A 43 3.22 -13.29 10.77
C LYS A 43 4.45 -13.50 9.88
N VAL A 44 4.25 -13.57 8.57
CA VAL A 44 5.35 -13.74 7.61
C VAL A 44 6.31 -12.55 7.68
N LEU A 45 5.79 -11.32 7.67
CA LEU A 45 6.59 -10.11 7.71
C LEU A 45 7.32 -9.92 9.04
N GLU A 46 6.69 -10.26 10.16
CA GLU A 46 7.36 -10.26 11.46
C GLU A 46 8.60 -11.17 11.44
N ILE A 47 8.45 -12.42 10.97
CA ILE A 47 9.57 -13.36 10.87
C ILE A 47 10.65 -12.85 9.92
N LEU A 48 10.27 -12.34 8.75
CA LEU A 48 11.21 -11.82 7.75
C LEU A 48 11.99 -10.62 8.27
N ILE A 49 11.31 -9.63 8.85
CA ILE A 49 11.95 -8.42 9.38
C ILE A 49 12.91 -8.79 10.51
N GLN A 50 12.52 -9.68 11.43
CA GLN A 50 13.41 -10.12 12.50
C GLN A 50 14.66 -10.83 11.95
N LYS A 51 14.50 -11.69 10.93
CA LYS A 51 15.67 -12.30 10.27
C LYS A 51 16.57 -11.24 9.62
N MET A 52 16.00 -10.29 8.88
CA MET A 52 16.77 -9.21 8.25
C MET A 52 17.54 -8.38 9.29
N LYS A 53 16.93 -8.06 10.43
CA LYS A 53 17.60 -7.35 11.54
C LYS A 53 18.75 -8.16 12.14
N ASN A 54 18.57 -9.46 12.31
CA ASN A 54 19.58 -10.33 12.91
C ASN A 54 20.73 -10.64 11.95
N THR A 55 20.48 -10.60 10.64
CA THR A 55 21.48 -10.91 9.60
C THR A 55 22.24 -9.67 9.14
N ASP A 56 21.63 -8.49 9.14
CA ASP A 56 22.25 -7.25 8.65
C ASP A 56 22.15 -6.12 9.69
N THR A 57 23.31 -5.74 10.24
CA THR A 57 23.42 -4.66 11.24
C THR A 57 22.98 -3.30 10.69
N ARG A 58 23.24 -3.00 9.41
CA ARG A 58 22.82 -1.74 8.79
C ARG A 58 21.31 -1.68 8.64
N PHE A 59 20.69 -2.77 8.19
CA PHE A 59 19.24 -2.86 8.14
C PHE A 59 18.62 -2.67 9.54
N ASN A 60 19.19 -3.31 10.56
CA ASN A 60 18.73 -3.15 11.94
C ASN A 60 18.82 -1.71 12.45
N GLN A 61 19.85 -0.98 12.06
CA GLN A 61 20.03 0.44 12.42
C GLN A 61 19.08 1.37 11.67
N LEU A 62 18.82 1.09 10.39
CA LEU A 62 17.99 1.94 9.53
C LEU A 62 16.49 1.68 9.68
N TYR A 63 16.08 0.43 9.90
CA TYR A 63 14.67 0.06 9.94
C TYR A 63 13.95 0.69 11.14
N GLN A 64 12.87 1.42 10.86
CA GLN A 64 11.99 1.98 11.88
C GLN A 64 10.70 1.17 12.03
N LYS A 65 9.92 1.08 10.95
CA LYS A 65 8.60 0.44 10.98
C LYS A 65 8.12 0.02 9.59
N LEU A 66 7.10 -0.81 9.62
CA LEU A 66 6.35 -1.29 8.46
C LEU A 66 5.10 -0.43 8.26
N PHE A 67 4.78 -0.13 7.01
CA PHE A 67 3.50 0.39 6.57
C PHE A 67 2.90 -0.51 5.51
N PHE A 68 1.58 -0.44 5.40
CA PHE A 68 0.81 -1.14 4.40
C PHE A 68 0.13 -0.09 3.53
N GLY A 69 0.12 -0.33 2.23
CA GLY A 69 -0.49 0.56 1.26
C GLY A 69 -1.16 -0.21 0.14
N GLY A 70 -1.46 0.53 -0.92
CA GLY A 70 -2.01 -0.02 -2.14
C GLY A 70 -3.45 -0.48 -2.03
N SER A 71 -3.98 -0.90 -3.19
CA SER A 71 -5.40 -1.20 -3.37
C SER A 71 -5.92 -2.25 -2.39
N TYR A 72 -5.08 -3.20 -1.98
CA TYR A 72 -5.46 -4.23 -1.04
C TYR A 72 -5.68 -3.66 0.37
N TYR A 73 -4.76 -2.83 0.86
CA TYR A 73 -4.88 -2.20 2.18
C TYR A 73 -6.05 -1.20 2.21
N ASP A 74 -6.24 -0.44 1.13
CA ASP A 74 -7.31 0.55 0.99
C ASP A 74 -8.70 -0.07 0.78
N GLY A 75 -8.79 -1.41 0.65
CA GLY A 75 -10.05 -2.11 0.41
C GLY A 75 -10.62 -1.91 -1.01
N LEU A 76 -9.78 -1.44 -1.93
CA LEU A 76 -10.11 -1.18 -3.33
C LEU A 76 -9.73 -2.33 -4.27
N LYS A 77 -8.97 -3.33 -3.79
CA LYS A 77 -8.60 -4.51 -4.58
C LYS A 77 -9.87 -5.27 -4.98
N VAL A 78 -9.94 -5.59 -6.26
CA VAL A 78 -11.01 -6.38 -6.87
C VAL A 78 -10.48 -7.73 -7.35
N GLY A 79 -11.33 -8.74 -7.40
CA GLY A 79 -10.95 -10.08 -7.86
C GLY A 79 -10.08 -10.83 -6.85
N THR A 80 -8.93 -11.35 -7.30
CA THR A 80 -8.07 -12.22 -6.49
C THR A 80 -7.11 -11.40 -5.60
N PRO A 81 -6.98 -11.73 -4.30
CA PRO A 81 -6.03 -11.08 -3.39
C PRO A 81 -4.62 -11.69 -3.53
N ASP A 82 -3.99 -11.46 -4.68
CA ASP A 82 -2.72 -12.06 -5.10
C ASP A 82 -1.47 -11.21 -4.77
N GLU A 83 -1.64 -9.97 -4.32
CA GLU A 83 -0.56 -9.00 -4.13
C GLU A 83 -0.75 -8.17 -2.86
N TYR A 84 0.38 -7.75 -2.27
CA TYR A 84 0.44 -6.80 -1.16
C TYR A 84 1.53 -5.77 -1.42
N ASP A 85 1.18 -4.49 -1.30
CA ASP A 85 2.13 -3.39 -1.26
C ASP A 85 2.62 -3.17 0.18
N ILE A 86 3.93 -3.19 0.35
CA ILE A 86 4.58 -3.20 1.67
C ILE A 86 5.67 -2.15 1.68
N ASP A 87 5.53 -1.17 2.56
CA ASP A 87 6.46 -0.07 2.69
C ASP A 87 7.32 -0.24 3.95
N LEU A 88 8.64 -0.20 3.78
CA LEU A 88 9.60 -0.22 4.88
C LEU A 88 10.10 1.20 5.12
N LEU A 89 9.80 1.77 6.29
CA LEU A 89 10.37 3.05 6.67
C LEU A 89 11.81 2.84 7.16
N LEU A 90 12.75 3.39 6.38
CA LEU A 90 14.16 3.46 6.73
C LEU A 90 14.51 4.89 7.13
N GLN A 91 15.19 5.04 8.27
CA GLN A 91 15.67 6.32 8.76
C GLN A 91 17.19 6.35 8.71
N PHE A 92 17.74 7.26 7.91
CA PHE A 92 19.17 7.50 7.88
C PHE A 92 19.62 8.29 9.12
N PRO A 93 20.85 8.07 9.62
CA PRO A 93 21.40 8.85 10.73
C PRO A 93 21.44 10.34 10.38
N SER A 94 21.07 11.21 11.33
CA SER A 94 21.07 12.68 11.15
C SER A 94 22.47 13.26 10.90
N THR A 95 23.52 12.48 11.13
CA THR A 95 24.91 12.84 10.81
C THR A 95 25.20 12.89 9.31
N HIS A 96 24.37 12.24 8.48
CA HIS A 96 24.51 12.25 7.04
C HIS A 96 23.65 13.36 6.43
N GLY A 97 24.26 14.17 5.56
CA GLY A 97 23.49 15.12 4.76
C GLY A 97 22.73 14.37 3.67
N ILE A 98 21.42 14.64 3.51
CA ILE A 98 20.63 14.07 2.42
C ILE A 98 20.39 15.18 1.40
N GLU A 99 20.75 14.93 0.14
CA GLU A 99 20.42 15.82 -0.98
C GLU A 99 19.53 15.06 -1.98
N ILE A 100 18.35 15.61 -2.26
CA ILE A 100 17.42 15.08 -3.25
C ILE A 100 17.49 15.95 -4.50
N ARG A 101 17.77 15.35 -5.65
CA ARG A 101 17.80 16.03 -6.95
C ARG A 101 16.74 15.46 -7.88
N THR A 102 16.13 16.32 -8.70
CA THR A 102 15.22 15.88 -9.75
C THR A 102 15.94 14.99 -10.75
N GLY A 103 15.36 13.82 -11.05
CA GLY A 103 15.87 12.93 -12.08
C GLY A 103 15.59 13.45 -13.49
N LYS A 104 16.24 12.86 -14.50
CA LYS A 104 15.93 13.15 -15.91
C LYS A 104 14.58 12.56 -16.35
N VAL A 105 14.04 11.61 -15.58
CA VAL A 105 12.78 10.91 -15.87
C VAL A 105 11.70 11.45 -14.92
N PRO A 106 10.55 11.92 -15.42
CA PRO A 106 9.43 12.35 -14.58
C PRO A 106 8.99 11.24 -13.61
N GLY A 107 8.68 11.63 -12.38
CA GLY A 107 8.31 10.68 -11.31
C GLY A 107 9.48 10.06 -10.56
N TYR A 108 10.73 10.34 -10.96
CA TYR A 108 11.94 9.83 -10.29
C TYR A 108 12.79 10.96 -9.70
N VAL A 109 13.48 10.65 -8.60
CA VAL A 109 14.46 11.51 -7.94
C VAL A 109 15.75 10.74 -7.67
N ASN A 110 16.86 11.46 -7.61
CA ASN A 110 18.15 10.93 -7.18
C ASN A 110 18.41 11.35 -5.73
N LEU A 111 18.70 10.38 -4.87
CA LEU A 111 19.08 10.62 -3.47
C LEU A 111 20.60 10.48 -3.33
N TYR A 112 21.24 11.53 -2.81
CA TYR A 112 22.67 11.56 -2.53
C TYR A 112 22.89 11.66 -1.02
N LEU A 113 23.65 10.71 -0.49
CA LEU A 113 24.13 10.74 0.89
C LEU A 113 25.47 11.49 0.93
N LYS A 114 25.56 12.48 1.80
CA LYS A 114 26.77 13.25 2.10
C LYS A 114 27.30 12.86 3.47
N ASN A 115 28.59 13.09 3.69
CA ASN A 115 29.28 12.80 4.96
C ASN A 115 29.23 11.31 5.35
N ILE A 116 29.27 10.42 4.35
CA ILE A 116 29.48 8.99 4.59
C ILE A 116 30.95 8.86 5.00
N THR A 117 31.20 8.68 6.30
CA THR A 117 32.55 8.48 6.84
C THR A 117 32.67 7.07 7.36
#